data_AF-A0A928QK64-F1
#
_entry.id   AF-A0A928QK64-F1
#
_cell.length_a   1.000
_cell.length_b   1.000
_cell.length_c   1.000
_cell.angle_alpha   90.00
_cell.angle_beta   90.00
_cell.angle_gamma   90.00
#
_symmetry.space_group_name_H-M   'P 1'
#
loop_
_entity.id
_entity.type
_entity.pdbx_description
1 polymer ?
#
loop_
_entity_poly.entity_id
_entity_poly.type
_entity_poly.pdbx_seq_one_letter_code
_entity_poly.pdbx_strand_id
1 'polypeptide(L)'
;MKHKEFFRTVKFVLFSISAGVIQMGSFALLNELAGLEYWLSYLIALVLSVLWNFTFNRRYTFQSTENIGRAMLLVGLYYCAFTPLSTWLEHILAGDMGWNEYLVTFLNMLLNMVTEFLFQRFVVYRKSIDTNELANK
;
A
#
# COMPACT_ATOMS: atom_id res chain seq x y z
N MET A 1 23.82 2.23 -9.62
CA MET A 1 22.43 2.70 -9.73
C MET A 1 21.40 1.56 -9.74
N LYS A 2 21.44 0.57 -10.67
CA LYS A 2 20.45 -0.55 -10.71
C LYS A 2 20.32 -1.38 -9.42
N HIS A 3 21.42 -1.62 -8.68
CA HIS A 3 21.39 -2.45 -7.48
C HIS A 3 20.68 -1.78 -6.29
N LYS A 4 20.86 -0.46 -6.09
CA LYS A 4 20.15 0.29 -5.04
C LYS A 4 18.64 0.26 -5.25
N GLU A 5 18.21 0.34 -6.50
CA GLU A 5 16.79 0.31 -6.86
C GLU A 5 16.16 -1.06 -6.66
N PHE A 6 16.87 -2.12 -7.03
CA PHE A 6 16.44 -3.49 -6.75
C PHE A 6 16.27 -3.73 -5.25
N PHE A 7 17.25 -3.33 -4.43
CA PHE A 7 17.13 -3.42 -2.98
C PHE A 7 15.98 -2.57 -2.41
N ARG A 8 15.66 -1.42 -3.02
CA ARG A 8 14.50 -0.59 -2.64
C ARG A 8 13.20 -1.29 -2.93
N THR A 9 13.05 -1.91 -4.10
CA THR A 9 11.87 -2.71 -4.44
C THR A 9 11.73 -3.90 -3.50
N VAL A 10 12.83 -4.62 -3.20
CA VAL A 10 12.78 -5.76 -2.26
C VAL A 10 12.35 -5.31 -0.86
N LYS A 11 12.92 -4.22 -0.33
CA LYS A 11 12.50 -3.64 0.96
C LYS A 11 11.03 -3.23 0.93
N PHE A 12 10.58 -2.56 -0.14
CA PHE A 12 9.18 -2.18 -0.32
C PHE A 12 8.27 -3.40 -0.25
N VAL A 13 8.56 -4.46 -0.99
CA VAL A 13 7.76 -5.69 -1.00
C VAL A 13 7.71 -6.31 0.40
N LEU A 14 8.84 -6.39 1.11
CA LEU A 14 8.88 -6.90 2.48
C LEU A 14 8.02 -6.07 3.44
N PHE A 15 8.07 -4.74 3.33
CA PHE A 15 7.22 -3.87 4.15
C PHE A 15 5.75 -3.94 3.75
N SER A 16 5.43 -4.11 2.47
CA SER A 16 4.05 -4.35 2.01
C SER A 16 3.49 -5.66 2.52
N ILE A 17 4.28 -6.73 2.57
CA ILE A 17 3.89 -7.98 3.23
C ILE A 17 3.62 -7.74 4.72
N SER A 18 4.49 -6.97 5.40
CA SER A 18 4.28 -6.64 6.82
C SER A 18 3.00 -5.83 7.06
N ALA A 19 2.67 -4.92 6.14
CA ALA A 19 1.44 -4.15 6.19
C ALA A 19 0.21 -5.06 6.01
N GLY A 20 0.26 -6.03 5.09
CA GLY A 20 -0.78 -7.05 4.95
C GLY A 20 -1.00 -7.86 6.24
N VAL A 21 0.07 -8.22 6.95
CA VAL A 21 -0.03 -8.90 8.26
C VAL A 21 -0.69 -7.98 9.31
N ILE A 22 -0.31 -6.69 9.36
CA ILE A 22 -0.93 -5.70 10.25
C ILE A 22 -2.42 -5.53 9.91
N GLN A 23 -2.78 -5.52 8.62
CA GLN A 23 -4.17 -5.43 8.18
C GLN A 23 -4.97 -6.61 8.66
N MET A 24 -4.50 -7.84 8.42
CA MET A 24 -5.18 -9.06 8.85
C MET A 24 -5.30 -9.12 10.38
N GLY A 25 -4.22 -8.81 11.11
CA GLY A 25 -4.24 -8.79 12.58
C GLY A 25 -5.19 -7.73 13.13
N SER A 26 -5.16 -6.51 12.59
CA SER A 26 -6.03 -5.41 13.02
C SER A 26 -7.49 -5.69 12.68
N PHE A 27 -7.75 -6.27 11.49
CA PHE A 27 -9.09 -6.69 11.10
C PHE A 27 -9.62 -7.79 12.03
N ALA A 28 -8.83 -8.83 12.31
CA ALA A 28 -9.22 -9.89 13.23
C ALA A 28 -9.51 -9.36 14.63
N LEU A 29 -8.66 -8.47 15.17
CA LEU A 29 -8.88 -7.84 16.47
C LEU A 29 -10.16 -6.98 16.48
N LEU A 30 -10.39 -6.14 15.46
CA LEU A 30 -11.56 -5.25 15.42
C LEU A 30 -12.87 -6.03 15.17
N ASN A 31 -12.82 -7.05 14.32
CA ASN A 31 -13.98 -7.87 14.00
C ASN A 31 -14.33 -8.83 15.14
N GLU A 32 -13.35 -9.54 15.71
CA GLU A 32 -13.61 -10.56 16.74
C GLU A 32 -13.67 -9.99 18.17
N LEU A 33 -12.80 -9.04 18.55
CA LEU A 33 -12.84 -8.48 19.92
C LEU A 33 -13.79 -7.30 20.06
N ALA A 34 -13.90 -6.42 19.06
CA ALA A 34 -14.71 -5.21 19.17
C ALA A 34 -16.13 -5.37 18.59
N GLY A 35 -16.41 -6.45 17.85
CA GLY A 35 -17.73 -6.72 17.25
C GLY A 35 -18.20 -5.63 16.30
N LEU A 36 -17.27 -4.86 15.73
CA LEU A 36 -17.56 -3.77 14.80
C LEU A 36 -18.03 -4.33 13.46
N GLU A 37 -18.92 -3.59 12.77
CA GLU A 37 -19.35 -3.97 11.43
C GLU A 37 -18.16 -4.30 10.53
N TYR A 38 -18.26 -5.40 9.79
CA TYR A 38 -17.22 -5.92 8.92
C TYR A 38 -16.58 -4.84 8.04
N TRP A 39 -17.41 -4.00 7.43
CA TRP A 39 -16.97 -2.90 6.57
C TRP A 39 -16.12 -1.88 7.33
N LEU A 40 -16.53 -1.51 8.53
CA LEU A 40 -15.83 -0.52 9.34
C LEU A 40 -14.50 -1.07 9.87
N SER A 41 -14.50 -2.32 10.35
CA SER A 41 -13.29 -3.06 10.76
C SER A 41 -12.30 -3.16 9.61
N TYR A 42 -12.77 -3.48 8.41
CA TYR A 42 -11.94 -3.56 7.20
C TYR A 42 -11.33 -2.21 6.83
N LEU A 43 -12.13 -1.13 6.85
CA LEU A 43 -11.66 0.21 6.49
C LEU A 43 -10.60 0.71 7.48
N ILE A 44 -10.83 0.54 8.79
CA ILE A 44 -9.87 0.93 9.82
C ILE A 44 -8.57 0.11 9.70
N ALA A 45 -8.69 -1.20 9.52
CA ALA A 45 -7.53 -2.08 9.33
C ALA A 45 -6.73 -1.72 8.07
N LEU A 46 -7.41 -1.37 6.97
CA LEU A 46 -6.79 -0.90 5.74
C LEU A 46 -6.04 0.42 5.96
N VAL A 47 -6.65 1.39 6.64
CA VAL A 47 -5.99 2.66 6.97
C VAL A 47 -4.74 2.42 7.83
N LEU A 48 -4.84 1.59 8.87
CA LEU A 48 -3.69 1.24 9.72
C LEU A 48 -2.56 0.56 8.93
N SER A 49 -2.91 -0.36 8.04
CA SER A 49 -1.98 -1.03 7.13
C SER A 49 -1.26 -0.03 6.22
N VAL A 50 -2.01 0.89 5.59
CA VAL A 50 -1.44 1.94 4.73
C VAL A 50 -0.54 2.88 5.53
N LEU A 51 -0.93 3.26 6.74
CA LEU A 51 -0.10 4.10 7.63
C LEU A 51 1.19 3.38 8.04
N TRP A 52 1.11 2.09 8.35
CA TRP A 52 2.27 1.26 8.66
C TRP A 52 3.20 1.16 7.45
N ASN A 53 2.65 0.76 6.30
CA ASN A 53 3.36 0.67 5.03
C ASN A 53 4.09 1.99 4.72
N PHE A 54 3.36 3.10 4.76
CA PHE A 54 3.88 4.44 4.48
C PHE A 54 4.98 4.86 5.47
N THR A 55 4.79 4.61 6.76
CA THR A 55 5.76 4.99 7.80
C THR A 55 7.08 4.26 7.62
N PHE A 56 7.03 2.94 7.41
CA PHE A 56 8.23 2.14 7.18
C PHE A 56 8.86 2.43 5.83
N ASN A 57 8.07 2.56 4.76
CA ASN A 57 8.61 2.86 3.44
C ASN A 57 9.26 4.25 3.41
N ARG A 58 8.65 5.27 4.02
CA ARG A 58 9.29 6.60 4.13
C ARG A 58 10.61 6.55 4.88
N ARG A 59 10.66 5.83 6.00
CA ARG A 59 11.83 5.81 6.90
C ARG A 59 12.97 4.93 6.40
N TYR A 60 12.67 3.74 5.89
CA TYR A 60 13.67 2.70 5.58
C TYR A 60 13.85 2.44 4.08
N THR A 61 12.82 2.67 3.27
CA THR A 61 12.86 2.40 1.82
C THR A 61 13.25 3.64 1.02
N PHE A 62 12.60 4.77 1.25
CA PHE A 62 12.82 6.01 0.50
C PHE A 62 13.68 7.04 1.25
N GLN A 63 13.88 6.85 2.56
CA GLN A 63 14.68 7.72 3.43
C GLN A 63 14.43 9.20 3.12
N SER A 64 13.14 9.59 3.10
CA SER A 64 12.71 10.90 2.63
C SER A 64 12.28 11.79 3.79
N THR A 65 12.73 13.05 3.77
CA THR A 65 12.32 14.12 4.71
C THR A 65 11.05 14.85 4.26
N GLU A 66 10.37 14.41 3.20
CA GLU A 66 9.15 15.04 2.68
C GLU A 66 8.08 15.21 3.77
N ASN A 67 7.30 16.28 3.71
CA ASN A 67 6.21 16.55 4.66
C ASN A 67 5.20 15.39 4.72
N ILE A 68 5.01 14.85 5.93
CA ILE A 68 4.18 13.66 6.19
C ILE A 68 2.74 13.89 5.71
N GLY A 69 2.17 15.06 6.00
CA GLY A 69 0.78 15.39 5.64
C GLY A 69 0.54 15.40 4.14
N ARG A 70 1.44 15.99 3.34
CA ARG A 70 1.31 16.02 1.88
C ARG A 70 1.42 14.62 1.28
N ALA A 71 2.38 13.85 1.76
CA ALA A 71 2.63 12.51 1.27
C ALA A 71 1.48 11.54 1.63
N MET A 72 0.92 11.64 2.85
CA MET A 72 -0.30 10.92 3.23
C MET A 72 -1.52 11.34 2.40
N LEU A 73 -1.69 12.63 2.11
CA LEU A 73 -2.79 13.12 1.28
C LEU A 73 -2.71 12.53 -0.14
N LEU A 74 -1.52 12.51 -0.74
CA LEU A 74 -1.32 11.90 -2.07
C LEU A 74 -1.63 10.40 -2.07
N VAL A 75 -1.18 9.66 -1.05
CA VAL A 75 -1.50 8.22 -0.91
C VAL A 75 -3.00 8.02 -0.69
N GLY A 76 -3.65 8.87 0.12
CA GLY A 76 -5.09 8.86 0.32
C GLY A 76 -5.86 9.09 -1.00
N LEU A 77 -5.45 10.08 -1.79
CA LEU A 77 -6.02 10.33 -3.13
C LEU A 77 -5.81 9.14 -4.07
N TYR A 78 -4.65 8.50 -4.01
CA TYR A 78 -4.38 7.27 -4.77
C TYR A 78 -5.36 6.16 -4.41
N TYR A 79 -5.54 5.83 -3.12
CA TYR A 79 -6.50 4.81 -2.70
C TYR A 79 -7.94 5.21 -3.02
N CYS A 80 -8.28 6.49 -2.94
CA CYS A 80 -9.62 7.00 -3.27
C CYS A 80 -9.98 6.79 -4.76
N ALA A 81 -8.99 6.90 -5.66
CA ALA A 81 -9.16 6.61 -7.08
C ALA A 81 -9.01 5.12 -7.40
N PHE A 82 -8.06 4.43 -6.75
CA PHE A 82 -7.74 3.04 -7.01
C PHE A 82 -8.85 2.10 -6.53
N THR A 83 -9.48 2.36 -5.38
CA THR A 83 -10.53 1.48 -4.83
C THR A 83 -11.72 1.32 -5.78
N PRO A 84 -12.40 2.38 -6.26
CA PRO A 84 -13.51 2.20 -7.19
C PRO A 84 -13.06 1.62 -8.53
N LEU A 85 -11.86 1.96 -9.00
CA LEU A 85 -11.31 1.44 -10.26
C LEU A 85 -11.00 -0.06 -10.18
N SER A 86 -10.40 -0.50 -9.07
CA SER A 86 -10.08 -1.91 -8.81
C SER A 86 -11.34 -2.74 -8.63
N THR A 87 -12.34 -2.25 -7.90
CA THR A 87 -13.63 -2.94 -7.76
C THR A 87 -14.36 -3.07 -9.09
N TRP A 88 -14.33 -2.02 -9.93
CA TRP A 88 -14.96 -2.09 -11.26
C TRP A 88 -14.23 -3.08 -12.18
N LEU A 89 -12.90 -3.11 -12.14
CA LEU A 89 -12.09 -4.03 -12.93
C LEU A 89 -12.29 -5.48 -12.46
N GLU A 90 -12.38 -5.72 -11.16
CA GLU A 90 -12.75 -7.03 -10.59
C GLU A 90 -14.12 -7.50 -11.09
N HIS A 91 -15.12 -6.60 -11.08
CA HIS A 91 -16.46 -6.94 -11.54
C HIS A 91 -16.50 -7.37 -13.01
N ILE A 92 -15.76 -6.68 -13.88
CA ILE A 92 -15.69 -7.02 -15.32
C ILE A 92 -14.95 -8.35 -15.52
N LEU A 93 -13.80 -8.55 -14.86
CA LEU A 93 -12.99 -9.75 -15.08
C LEU A 93 -13.66 -11.00 -14.47
N ALA A 94 -14.14 -10.91 -13.23
CA ALA A 94 -14.74 -12.06 -12.55
C ALA A 94 -16.19 -12.29 -13.01
N GLY A 95 -16.97 -11.22 -13.22
CA GLY A 95 -18.38 -11.29 -13.60
C GLY A 95 -18.58 -11.55 -15.09
N ASP A 96 -18.12 -10.64 -15.95
CA ASP A 96 -18.44 -10.67 -17.38
C ASP A 96 -17.54 -11.65 -18.17
N MET A 97 -16.27 -11.79 -17.78
CA MET A 97 -15.33 -12.71 -18.44
C MET A 97 -15.27 -14.10 -17.80
N GLY A 98 -15.93 -14.31 -16.66
CA GLY A 98 -15.95 -15.59 -15.95
C GLY A 98 -14.58 -16.06 -15.45
N TRP A 99 -13.65 -15.13 -15.20
CA TRP A 99 -12.35 -15.48 -14.62
C TRP A 99 -12.51 -15.93 -13.17
N ASN A 100 -11.59 -16.78 -12.71
CA ASN A 100 -11.56 -17.22 -11.33
C ASN A 100 -11.36 -16.01 -10.38
N GLU A 101 -12.33 -15.78 -9.49
CA GLU A 101 -12.35 -14.67 -8.54
C GLU A 101 -11.05 -14.55 -7.74
N TYR A 102 -10.51 -15.68 -7.24
CA TYR A 102 -9.26 -15.68 -6.49
C TYR A 102 -8.07 -15.21 -7.31
N LEU A 103 -8.04 -15.56 -8.60
CA LEU A 103 -6.98 -15.14 -9.51
C LEU A 103 -7.08 -13.64 -9.83
N VAL A 104 -8.29 -13.14 -10.05
CA VAL A 104 -8.54 -11.71 -10.30
C VAL A 104 -8.15 -10.89 -9.07
N THR A 105 -8.57 -11.30 -7.87
CA THR A 105 -8.21 -10.62 -6.62
C THR A 105 -6.70 -10.65 -6.37
N PHE A 106 -6.04 -11.79 -6.62
CA PHE A 106 -4.58 -11.87 -6.50
C PHE A 106 -3.87 -10.91 -7.48
N LEU A 107 -4.31 -10.85 -8.74
CA LEU A 107 -3.78 -9.90 -9.71
C LEU A 107 -4.04 -8.45 -9.29
N ASN A 108 -5.20 -8.17 -8.70
CA ASN A 108 -5.56 -6.84 -8.21
C ASN A 108 -4.66 -6.41 -7.05
N MET A 109 -4.36 -7.32 -6.11
CA MET A 109 -3.39 -7.08 -5.04
C MET A 109 -1.98 -6.81 -5.59
N LEU A 110 -1.54 -7.57 -6.61
CA LEU A 110 -0.26 -7.33 -7.26
C LEU A 110 -0.22 -5.97 -7.98
N LEU A 111 -1.28 -5.63 -8.72
CA LEU A 111 -1.43 -4.35 -9.38
C LEU A 111 -1.41 -3.21 -8.36
N ASN A 112 -2.15 -3.33 -7.26
CA ASN A 112 -2.14 -2.35 -6.18
C ASN A 112 -0.73 -2.14 -5.65
N MET A 113 -0.01 -3.21 -5.33
CA MET A 113 1.35 -3.14 -4.80
C MET A 113 2.34 -2.48 -5.78
N VAL A 114 2.30 -2.85 -7.07
CA VAL A 114 3.19 -2.28 -8.10
C VAL A 114 2.86 -0.81 -8.33
N THR A 115 1.58 -0.48 -8.45
CA THR A 115 1.13 0.88 -8.76
C THR A 115 1.36 1.81 -7.56
N GLU A 116 1.16 1.31 -6.33
CA GLU A 116 1.52 2.02 -5.11
C GLU A 116 3.03 2.28 -5.04
N PHE A 117 3.87 1.28 -5.35
CA PHE A 117 5.32 1.49 -5.41
C PHE A 117 5.71 2.57 -6.42
N LEU A 118 5.15 2.50 -7.63
CA LEU A 118 5.40 3.48 -8.70
C LEU A 118 4.91 4.86 -8.28
N PHE A 119 3.74 4.96 -7.67
CA PHE A 119 3.17 6.23 -7.22
C PHE A 119 3.99 6.84 -6.09
N GLN A 120 4.36 6.04 -5.07
CA GLN A 120 5.23 6.51 -4.00
C GLN A 120 6.60 6.96 -4.54
N ARG A 121 7.15 6.21 -5.50
CA ARG A 121 8.45 6.52 -6.11
C ARG A 121 8.43 7.78 -6.99
N PHE A 122 7.49 7.85 -7.93
CA PHE A 122 7.50 8.86 -8.99
C PHE A 122 6.63 10.08 -8.68
N VAL A 123 5.71 9.99 -7.73
CA VAL A 123 4.82 11.10 -7.36
C VAL A 123 5.12 11.58 -5.94
N VAL A 124 5.09 10.68 -4.96
CA VAL A 124 5.19 11.08 -3.55
C VAL A 124 6.61 11.50 -3.16
N TYR A 125 7.62 10.72 -3.53
CA TYR A 125 9.01 10.96 -3.12
C TYR A 125 9.92 11.44 -4.25
N ARG A 126 9.37 11.78 -5.42
CA ARG A 126 10.14 12.11 -6.63
C ARG A 126 11.32 13.08 -6.40
N LYS A 127 11.15 14.05 -5.52
CA LYS A 127 12.12 15.13 -5.26
C LYS A 127 12.92 14.98 -3.96
N SER A 128 12.66 13.94 -3.17
CA SER A 128 13.18 13.78 -1.80
C SER A 128 13.67 12.36 -1.51
N ILE A 129 14.01 11.61 -2.56
CA ILE A 129 14.70 10.33 -2.41
C ILE A 129 16.10 10.61 -1.85
N ASP A 130 16.49 9.88 -0.79
CA ASP A 130 17.81 9.92 -0.16
C ASP A 130 18.20 11.28 0.47
N THR A 131 17.25 12.12 0.88
CA THR A 131 17.54 13.37 1.62
C THR A 131 17.69 13.21 3.14
N ASN A 132 17.40 12.03 3.70
CA ASN A 132 17.45 11.79 5.15
C ASN A 132 18.84 11.32 5.62
N GLU A 133 19.22 11.60 6.87
CA GLU A 133 20.54 11.29 7.44
C GLU A 133 20.92 9.80 7.39
N LEU A 134 19.92 8.91 7.34
CA LEU A 134 20.10 7.48 7.17
C LEU A 134 20.65 7.07 5.78
N ALA A 135 20.63 7.98 4.78
CA ALA A 135 21.27 7.76 3.48
C ALA A 135 22.78 8.04 3.50
N ASN A 136 23.27 8.76 4.53
CA ASN A 136 24.67 9.12 4.74
C ASN A 136 25.42 8.15 5.69
N LYS A 137 24.77 7.08 6.17
CA LYS A 137 25.37 5.99 6.94
C LYS A 137 25.46 4.73 6.10
#